data_AF-A0A4U0GJB0-F1
#
_entry.id   AF-A0A4U0GJB0-F1
#
_cell.length_a   1.000
_cell.length_b   1.000
_cell.length_c   1.000
_cell.angle_alpha   90.00
_cell.angle_beta   90.00
_cell.angle_gamma   90.00
#
_symmetry.space_group_name_H-M   'P 1'
#
loop_
_entity.id
_entity.type
_entity.pdbx_description
1 polymer ?
#
loop_
_entity_poly.entity_id
_entity_poly.type
_entity_poly.pdbx_seq_one_letter_code
_entity_poly.pdbx_strand_id
1 'polypeptide(L)'
;MASIALKCLLTRVGAVVDIDGPFVFVTRASLGGVDLEDLLADIAAAPVPDSSALLSGASNLERHKWDHVLPPELLQQDFASENLDIPGAVRWIQSLGL
;
A
#
# COMPACT_ATOMS: atom_id res chain seq x y z
N MET A 1 3.90 1.44 9.03
CA MET A 1 3.13 2.71 8.94
C MET A 1 1.91 2.51 8.05
N ALA A 2 0.71 2.90 8.49
CA ALA A 2 -0.53 2.68 7.73
C ALA A 2 -0.57 3.44 6.38
N SER A 3 0.09 4.60 6.26
CA SER A 3 0.14 5.38 5.01
C SER A 3 0.84 4.65 3.86
N ILE A 4 1.94 3.94 4.14
CA ILE A 4 2.66 3.12 3.14
C ILE A 4 1.79 1.96 2.67
N ALA A 5 1.11 1.29 3.61
CA ALA A 5 0.16 0.23 3.27
C ALA A 5 -1.00 0.75 2.41
N LEU A 6 -1.54 1.93 2.74
CA LEU A 6 -2.61 2.56 1.96
C LEU A 6 -2.14 2.92 0.53
N LYS A 7 -0.92 3.45 0.36
CA LYS A 7 -0.33 3.67 -0.96
C LYS A 7 -0.22 2.37 -1.76
N CYS A 8 0.30 1.30 -1.17
CA CYS A 8 0.41 0.01 -1.86
C CYS A 8 -0.97 -0.51 -2.31
N LEU A 9 -2.00 -0.40 -1.45
CA LEU A 9 -3.37 -0.80 -1.78
C LEU A 9 -3.94 0.01 -2.94
N LEU A 10 -3.82 1.34 -2.89
CA LEU A 10 -4.35 2.24 -3.93
C LEU A 10 -3.60 2.09 -5.26
N THR A 11 -2.27 1.94 -5.22
CA THR A 11 -1.46 1.70 -6.43
C THR A 11 -1.79 0.38 -7.10
N ARG A 12 -2.16 -0.66 -6.35
CA ARG A 12 -2.65 -1.92 -6.92
C ARG A 12 -3.92 -1.75 -7.76
N VAL A 13 -4.80 -0.82 -7.39
CA VAL A 13 -6.03 -0.51 -8.14
C VAL A 13 -5.76 0.49 -9.29
N GLY A 14 -4.49 0.87 -9.51
CA GLY A 14 -4.06 1.74 -10.59
C GLY A 14 -3.99 3.23 -10.23
N ALA A 15 -4.22 3.60 -8.97
CA ALA A 15 -4.12 4.99 -8.55
C ALA A 15 -2.65 5.42 -8.37
N VAL A 16 -2.32 6.62 -8.85
CA VAL A 16 -1.02 7.25 -8.61
C VAL A 16 -1.08 7.96 -7.27
N VAL A 17 -0.28 7.46 -6.32
CA VAL A 17 -0.33 7.89 -4.92
C VAL A 17 1.04 8.33 -4.42
N ASP A 18 1.07 9.48 -3.77
CA ASP A 18 2.22 10.00 -3.07
C ASP A 18 1.99 10.06 -1.55
N ILE A 19 3.07 10.03 -0.78
CA ILE A 19 3.03 10.10 0.68
C ILE A 19 3.91 11.26 1.14
N ASP A 20 3.33 12.12 1.98
CA ASP A 20 4.08 13.09 2.77
C ASP A 20 3.73 12.91 4.25
N GLY A 21 4.60 12.20 4.98
CA GLY A 21 4.36 11.83 6.37
C GLY A 21 3.06 11.03 6.58
N PRO A 22 2.07 11.56 7.34
CA PRO A 22 0.78 10.90 7.54
C PRO A 22 -0.20 11.11 6.38
N PHE A 23 0.06 12.06 5.48
CA PHE A 23 -0.83 12.40 4.38
C PHE A 23 -0.60 11.50 3.17
N VAL A 24 -1.69 11.10 2.55
CA VAL A 24 -1.70 10.29 1.33
C VAL A 24 -2.40 11.10 0.25
N PHE A 25 -1.66 11.43 -0.82
CA PHE A 25 -2.16 12.22 -1.94
C PHE A 25 -2.49 11.30 -3.10
N VAL A 26 -3.73 11.38 -3.58
CA VAL A 26 -4.19 10.60 -4.73
C VAL A 26 -4.37 11.53 -5.92
N THR A 27 -3.74 11.18 -7.04
CA THR A 27 -3.86 11.99 -8.26
C THR A 27 -5.18 11.68 -8.96
N ARG A 28 -6.12 12.63 -8.97
CA ARG A 28 -7.46 12.44 -9.57
C ARG A 28 -7.42 11.98 -11.04
N ALA A 29 -6.45 12.48 -11.83
CA ALA A 29 -6.29 12.08 -13.22
C ALA A 29 -5.99 10.59 -13.40
N SER A 30 -5.41 9.92 -12.38
CA SER A 30 -5.12 8.49 -12.42
C SER A 30 -6.35 7.61 -12.21
N LEU A 31 -7.45 8.16 -11.69
CA LEU A 31 -8.64 7.38 -11.33
C LEU A 31 -9.55 7.08 -12.52
N GLY A 32 -9.25 7.59 -13.72
CA GLY A 32 -10.01 7.26 -14.94
C GLY A 32 -11.51 7.64 -14.89
N GLY A 33 -11.91 8.53 -13.98
CA GLY A 33 -13.30 8.91 -13.77
C GLY A 33 -14.04 8.13 -12.67
N VAL A 34 -13.39 7.15 -12.04
CA VAL A 34 -13.92 6.46 -10.85
C VAL A 34 -13.76 7.37 -9.63
N ASP A 35 -14.75 7.37 -8.73
CA ASP A 35 -14.64 8.11 -7.49
C ASP A 35 -13.67 7.42 -6.53
N LEU A 36 -12.96 8.21 -5.73
CA LEU A 36 -12.06 7.68 -4.71
C LEU A 36 -12.84 6.89 -3.66
N GLU A 37 -14.06 7.31 -3.34
CA GLU A 37 -14.93 6.61 -2.39
C GLU A 37 -15.28 5.20 -2.88
N ASP A 38 -15.64 5.04 -4.15
CA ASP A 38 -15.92 3.73 -4.76
C ASP A 38 -14.69 2.81 -4.71
N LEU A 39 -13.50 3.34 -5.02
CA LEU A 39 -12.25 2.58 -4.95
C LEU A 39 -11.91 2.14 -3.54
N LEU A 40 -12.17 3.00 -2.55
CA LEU A 40 -11.96 2.66 -1.14
C LEU A 40 -12.98 1.62 -0.66
N ALA A 41 -14.23 1.70 -1.09
CA ALA A 41 -15.25 0.69 -0.81
C ALA A 41 -14.87 -0.68 -1.40
N ASP A 42 -14.38 -0.71 -2.64
CA ASP A 42 -13.88 -1.93 -3.27
C ASP A 42 -12.71 -2.54 -2.50
N ILE A 43 -11.76 -1.72 -2.05
CA ILE A 43 -10.63 -2.16 -1.21
C ILE A 43 -11.11 -2.69 0.14
N ALA A 44 -12.13 -2.07 0.74
CA ALA A 44 -12.70 -2.49 2.02
C ALA A 44 -13.44 -3.83 1.94
N ALA A 45 -14.05 -4.11 0.78
CA ALA A 45 -14.80 -5.34 0.52
C ALA A 45 -13.90 -6.50 0.05
N ALA A 46 -12.75 -6.21 -0.54
CA ALA A 46 -11.80 -7.22 -1.00
C ALA A 46 -11.09 -7.95 0.16
N PRO A 47 -10.72 -9.23 -0.02
CA PRO A 47 -9.88 -9.93 0.96
C PRO A 47 -8.52 -9.24 1.10
N VAL A 48 -8.04 -9.14 2.34
CA VAL A 48 -6.75 -8.51 2.66
C VAL A 48 -5.63 -9.23 1.89
N PRO A 49 -4.92 -8.54 0.99
CA PRO A 49 -3.86 -9.16 0.20
C PRO A 49 -2.62 -9.46 1.05
N ASP A 50 -1.88 -10.50 0.65
CA ASP A 50 -0.59 -10.81 1.24
C ASP A 50 0.43 -9.70 0.94
N SER A 51 1.33 -9.44 1.89
CA SER A 51 2.35 -8.39 1.78
C SER A 51 3.31 -8.67 0.62
N SER A 52 3.65 -9.93 0.38
CA SER A 52 4.46 -10.36 -0.75
C SER A 52 3.81 -10.00 -2.10
N ALA A 53 2.49 -10.19 -2.21
CA ALA A 53 1.71 -9.85 -3.40
C ALA A 53 1.60 -8.34 -3.60
N LEU A 54 1.51 -7.55 -2.52
CA LEU A 54 1.49 -6.08 -2.59
C LEU A 54 2.85 -5.49 -2.97
N LEU A 55 3.95 -6.13 -2.58
CA LEU A 55 5.31 -5.70 -2.87
C LEU A 55 5.88 -6.31 -4.16
N SER A 56 5.14 -7.17 -4.85
CA SER A 56 5.59 -7.76 -6.11
C SER A 56 5.80 -6.65 -7.15
N GLY A 57 7.04 -6.45 -7.57
CA GLY A 57 7.43 -5.38 -8.50
C GLY A 57 7.76 -4.03 -7.85
N ALA A 58 7.74 -3.93 -6.52
CA ALA A 58 8.21 -2.74 -5.81
C ALA A 58 9.74 -2.61 -5.93
N SER A 59 10.21 -1.44 -6.36
CA SER A 59 11.63 -1.08 -6.44
C SER A 59 12.08 -0.28 -5.22
N ASN A 60 13.39 -0.24 -4.94
CA ASN A 60 13.98 0.54 -3.85
C ASN A 60 13.50 0.09 -2.44
N LEU A 61 13.41 -1.23 -2.24
CA LEU A 61 13.09 -1.82 -0.93
C LEU A 61 14.28 -1.83 0.04
N GLU A 62 15.51 -1.72 -0.46
CA GLU A 62 16.72 -1.63 0.35
C GLU A 62 16.76 -0.30 1.13
N ARG A 63 16.79 -0.39 2.46
CA ARG A 63 16.87 0.74 3.40
C ARG A 63 18.04 0.65 4.35
N HIS A 64 18.41 -0.56 4.75
CA HIS A 64 19.52 -0.81 5.67
C HIS A 64 20.75 -1.27 4.91
N LYS A 65 21.92 -1.10 5.54
CA LYS A 65 23.20 -1.50 4.95
C LYS A 65 23.30 -2.99 4.63
N TRP A 66 22.44 -3.83 5.20
CA TRP A 66 22.49 -5.29 5.06
C TRP A 66 21.47 -5.81 4.04
N ASP A 67 20.59 -4.95 3.53
CA ASP A 67 19.50 -5.39 2.66
C ASP A 67 20.00 -5.95 1.33
N HIS A 68 21.15 -5.46 0.87
CA HIS A 68 21.83 -5.96 -0.33
C HIS A 68 22.29 -7.42 -0.24
N VAL A 69 22.34 -8.03 0.96
CA VAL A 69 22.66 -9.45 1.12
C VAL A 69 21.41 -10.34 1.22
N LEU A 70 20.21 -9.75 1.33
CA LEU A 70 18.97 -10.50 1.45
C LEU A 70 18.48 -10.96 0.06
N PRO A 71 18.00 -12.22 -0.06
CA PRO A 71 17.20 -12.64 -1.19
C PRO A 71 15.96 -11.74 -1.36
N PRO A 72 15.46 -11.52 -2.59
CA PRO A 72 14.34 -10.61 -2.85
C PRO A 72 13.08 -10.91 -2.02
N GLU A 73 12.78 -12.18 -1.77
CA GLU A 73 11.63 -12.62 -0.97
C GLU A 73 11.77 -12.22 0.51
N LEU A 74 12.98 -12.38 1.07
CA LEU A 74 13.26 -11.99 2.45
C LEU A 74 13.33 -10.46 2.59
N LEU A 75 13.84 -9.76 1.58
CA LEU A 75 13.84 -8.29 1.54
C LEU A 75 12.41 -7.72 1.55
N GLN A 76 11.49 -8.34 0.79
CA GLN A 76 10.08 -7.96 0.81
C GLN A 76 9.43 -8.21 2.18
N GLN A 77 9.73 -9.34 2.81
CA GLN A 77 9.20 -9.67 4.14
C GLN A 77 9.71 -8.74 5.23
N ASP A 78 11.01 -8.42 5.20
CA ASP A 78 11.65 -7.52 6.16
C ASP A 78 11.07 -6.10 6.01
N PHE A 79 11.01 -5.59 4.78
CA PHE A 79 10.38 -4.32 4.47
C PHE A 79 8.91 -4.27 4.92
N ALA A 80 8.15 -5.32 4.62
CA ALA A 80 6.74 -5.43 4.99
C ALA A 80 6.55 -5.39 6.51
N SER A 81 7.36 -6.13 7.24
CA SER A 81 7.27 -6.22 8.70
C SER A 81 7.52 -4.87 9.38
N GLU A 82 8.46 -4.08 8.86
CA GLU A 82 8.77 -2.76 9.39
C GLU A 82 7.78 -1.67 8.94
N ASN A 83 7.28 -1.75 7.70
CA ASN A 83 6.63 -0.61 7.04
C ASN A 83 5.15 -0.83 6.70
N LEU A 84 4.66 -2.06 6.55
CA LEU A 84 3.30 -2.35 6.07
C LEU A 84 2.37 -2.78 7.22
N ASP A 85 1.58 -1.83 7.72
CA ASP A 85 0.41 -2.16 8.56
C ASP A 85 -0.84 -2.30 7.67
N ILE A 86 -0.90 -3.40 6.91
CA ILE A 86 -2.02 -3.71 6.00
C ILE A 86 -3.34 -3.85 6.79
N PRO A 87 -3.39 -4.60 7.91
CA PRO A 87 -4.61 -4.69 8.70
C PRO A 87 -5.06 -3.33 9.24
N GLY A 88 -4.13 -2.48 9.66
CA GLY A 88 -4.44 -1.11 10.11
C GLY A 88 -4.98 -0.22 9.00
N ALA A 89 -4.40 -0.29 7.80
CA ALA A 89 -4.90 0.44 6.64
C ALA A 89 -6.32 0.00 6.27
N VAL A 90 -6.59 -1.31 6.19
CA VAL A 90 -7.93 -1.83 5.87
C VAL A 90 -8.94 -1.45 6.94
N ARG A 91 -8.60 -1.58 8.24
CA ARG A 91 -9.48 -1.14 9.34
C ARG A 91 -9.79 0.35 9.25
N TRP A 92 -8.81 1.18 8.89
CA TRP A 92 -9.02 2.60 8.70
C TRP A 92 -10.01 2.88 7.57
N ILE A 93 -9.86 2.23 6.42
CA ILE A 93 -10.80 2.36 5.30
C ILE A 93 -12.22 1.93 5.73
N GLN A 94 -12.35 0.78 6.40
CA GLN A 94 -13.63 0.28 6.92
C GLN A 94 -14.27 1.23 7.93
N SER A 95 -13.47 1.97 8.71
CA SER A 95 -13.99 2.95 9.66
C SER A 95 -14.61 4.20 9.02
N LEU A 96 -14.35 4.44 7.72
CA LEU A 96 -14.92 5.56 6.98
C LEU A 96 -16.42 5.41 6.70
N GLY A 97 -16.98 4.21 6.83
CA GLY A 97 -18.41 3.95 6.66
C GLY A 97 -18.92 4.15 5.23
N LEU A 98 -18.03 3.98 4.25
CA LEU A 98 -18.30 3.99 2.81
C LEU A 98 -19.14 2.77 2.39
#